data_AF-C9ZS54-F1
#
_entry.id   AF-C9ZS54-F1
#
_cell.length_a   1.000
_cell.length_b   1.000
_cell.length_c   1.000
_cell.angle_alpha   90.00
_cell.angle_beta   90.00
_cell.angle_gamma   90.00
#
_symmetry.space_group_name_H-M   'P 1'
#
loop_
_entity.id
_entity.type
_entity.pdbx_description
1 polymer ?
#
loop_
_entity_poly.entity_id
_entity_poly.type
_entity_poly.pdbx_seq_one_letter_code
_entity_poly.pdbx_strand_id
1 'polypeptide(L)'
;MSLKAKIDVFPFDGYLLQDPSVVSVMQAVVRGNKTGGTGVGNSGGASGNETGSGGVGGGNANKRREAGGGTTNSERRIKTPLEKLMSLRARCREQQRVQSVEGVLLVHAHDHPHVLLLRHNVKTTNRSRVLPATNTNSTAVYRLPGGRCRNGEPEELCLLRKLGRDLLNESKRLTSSSTAEEERSEVVVDVGSAHPNGTAVTASSSSFRVGEVLARWYRPHFDPLMYPYVPAHVAENDVREVRTIFLVHMPPRMLLTGTYGDEELVAAPLFDLYDNTAKYGVLIASIPTLLSRVNINYCR
;
A
#
# COMPACT_ATOMS: atom_id res chain seq x y z
N MET A 1 -7.08 -24.91 23.11
CA MET A 1 -6.75 -23.50 22.82
C MET A 1 -6.43 -23.41 21.34
N SER A 2 -7.10 -22.53 20.59
CA SER A 2 -6.83 -22.37 19.15
C SER A 2 -5.36 -22.00 18.93
N LEU A 3 -4.70 -22.63 17.96
CA LEU A 3 -3.31 -22.34 17.62
C LEU A 3 -3.22 -20.84 17.27
N LYS A 4 -2.61 -20.04 18.14
CA LYS A 4 -2.29 -18.63 17.82
C LYS A 4 -1.40 -18.66 16.59
N ALA A 5 -1.77 -17.90 15.56
CA ALA A 5 -0.93 -17.78 14.38
C ALA A 5 0.47 -17.31 14.78
N LYS A 6 1.48 -17.85 14.09
CA LYS A 6 2.88 -17.53 14.33
C LYS A 6 3.46 -16.89 13.08
N ILE A 7 4.30 -15.88 13.24
CA ILE A 7 5.08 -15.29 12.16
C ILE A 7 6.53 -15.09 12.58
N ASP A 8 7.43 -15.48 11.70
CA ASP A 8 8.85 -15.14 11.79
C ASP A 8 9.06 -13.79 11.11
N VAL A 9 9.66 -12.86 11.85
CA VAL A 9 9.91 -11.48 11.41
C VAL A 9 11.41 -11.26 11.40
N PHE A 10 11.93 -10.74 10.30
CA PHE A 10 13.36 -10.57 10.09
C PHE A 10 13.77 -9.09 10.20
N PRO A 11 15.05 -8.81 10.47
CA PRO A 11 15.54 -7.44 10.57
C PRO A 11 15.27 -6.69 9.26
N PHE A 12 14.87 -5.42 9.37
CA PHE A 12 14.61 -4.60 8.18
C PHE A 12 15.83 -4.52 7.25
N ASP A 13 17.04 -4.49 7.79
CA ASP A 13 18.30 -4.46 7.03
C ASP A 13 18.52 -5.71 6.15
N GLY A 14 17.81 -6.81 6.42
CA GLY A 14 17.79 -8.00 5.57
C GLY A 14 17.04 -7.79 4.25
N TYR A 15 16.24 -6.73 4.15
CA TYR A 15 15.49 -6.33 2.97
C TYR A 15 16.18 -5.17 2.29
N LEU A 16 17.12 -5.49 1.40
CA LEU A 16 17.85 -4.49 0.63
C LEU A 16 16.87 -3.71 -0.25
N LEU A 17 16.93 -2.39 -0.13
CA LEU A 17 16.11 -1.46 -0.91
C LEU A 17 17.00 -0.82 -1.97
N GLN A 18 16.62 -0.98 -3.23
CA GLN A 18 17.41 -0.44 -4.34
C GLN A 18 17.27 1.08 -4.50
N ASP A 19 16.22 1.69 -3.94
CA ASP A 19 15.98 3.12 -4.04
C ASP A 19 16.67 3.88 -2.88
N PRO A 20 17.62 4.79 -3.17
CA PRO A 20 18.27 5.65 -2.18
C PRO A 20 17.29 6.46 -1.31
N SER A 21 16.08 6.75 -1.80
CA SER A 21 15.05 7.51 -1.07
C SER A 21 14.57 6.78 0.19
N VAL A 22 14.50 5.45 0.14
CA VAL A 22 14.00 4.62 1.24
C VAL A 22 15.04 4.47 2.36
N VAL A 23 16.33 4.53 2.01
CA VAL A 23 17.45 4.47 2.98
C VAL A 23 17.42 5.67 3.94
N SER A 24 16.89 6.83 3.52
CA SER A 24 16.86 8.05 4.33
C SER A 24 15.80 8.01 5.46
N VAL A 25 14.68 7.31 5.25
CA VAL A 25 13.63 7.15 6.28
C VAL A 25 14.14 6.33 7.48
N MET A 26 15.08 5.42 7.26
CA MET A 26 15.72 4.62 8.31
C MET A 26 16.52 5.48 9.29
N GLN A 27 17.19 6.53 8.82
CA GLN A 27 18.04 7.37 9.67
C GLN A 27 17.23 8.19 10.68
N ALA A 28 15.98 8.55 10.38
CA ALA A 28 15.11 9.26 11.30
C ALA A 28 14.54 8.34 12.39
N VAL A 29 14.22 7.09 12.06
CA VAL A 29 13.71 6.09 13.02
C VAL A 29 14.82 5.60 13.94
N VAL A 30 16.03 5.34 13.42
CA VAL A 30 17.19 4.90 14.20
C VAL A 30 17.72 5.98 15.15
N ARG A 31 17.54 7.27 14.84
CA ARG A 31 18.10 8.38 15.65
C ARG A 31 17.28 8.79 16.85
N GLY A 32 16.03 8.33 16.98
CA GLY A 32 15.20 8.61 18.15
C GLY A 32 14.83 10.09 18.34
N ASN A 33 13.67 10.30 18.97
CA ASN A 33 13.20 11.58 19.47
C ASN A 33 14.28 12.36 20.25
N LYS A 34 14.94 13.32 19.58
CA LYS A 34 15.74 14.37 20.22
C LYS A 34 15.29 15.75 19.72
N THR A 35 14.07 16.15 20.03
CA THR A 35 13.69 17.58 20.15
C THR A 35 12.49 17.73 21.07
N GLY A 36 12.73 17.62 22.37
CA GLY A 36 11.91 18.28 23.38
C GLY A 36 12.60 19.59 23.79
N GLY A 37 11.86 20.70 23.71
CA GLY A 37 12.03 21.86 24.58
C GLY A 37 12.83 23.08 24.06
N THR A 38 12.10 24.20 24.03
CA THR A 38 12.47 25.61 24.33
C THR A 38 12.58 26.60 23.17
N GLY A 39 11.93 27.76 23.34
CA GLY A 39 12.32 29.01 22.66
C GLY A 39 11.18 29.84 22.08
N VAL A 40 10.62 30.72 22.92
CA VAL A 40 9.73 31.85 22.58
C VAL A 40 10.43 32.87 21.68
N GLY A 41 9.70 33.55 20.79
CA GLY A 41 10.20 34.74 20.08
C GLY A 41 9.18 35.38 19.13
N ASN A 42 8.50 36.42 19.62
CA ASN A 42 7.51 37.26 18.94
C ASN A 42 8.18 38.47 18.26
N SER A 43 7.71 38.87 17.06
CA SER A 43 7.69 40.23 16.46
C SER A 43 7.50 40.07 14.94
N GLY A 44 6.53 40.65 14.24
CA GLY A 44 6.11 42.05 14.25
C GLY A 44 6.63 42.71 12.97
N GLY A 45 5.75 43.15 12.06
CA GLY A 45 6.16 43.86 10.84
C GLY A 45 5.04 44.02 9.83
N ALA A 46 4.48 45.22 9.76
CA ALA A 46 3.33 45.62 8.97
C ALA A 46 3.68 46.15 7.57
N SER A 47 2.61 46.32 6.78
CA SER A 47 2.40 47.34 5.74
C SER A 47 2.99 47.13 4.33
N GLY A 48 2.13 47.41 3.34
CA GLY A 48 2.54 47.56 1.94
C GLY A 48 1.39 47.36 0.95
N ASN A 49 0.53 48.37 0.85
CA ASN A 49 -0.53 48.53 -0.15
C ASN A 49 0.09 48.64 -1.57
N GLU A 50 -0.57 48.16 -2.63
CA GLU A 50 -0.83 48.96 -3.84
C GLU A 50 -1.59 48.20 -4.94
N THR A 51 -2.42 48.99 -5.59
CA THR A 51 -3.43 48.75 -6.62
C THR A 51 -2.84 48.54 -8.02
N GLY A 52 -3.52 47.75 -8.86
CA GLY A 52 -3.24 47.68 -10.29
C GLY A 52 -4.37 47.05 -11.09
N SER A 53 -5.29 47.89 -11.57
CA SER A 53 -6.35 47.57 -12.53
C SER A 53 -5.82 47.51 -13.97
N GLY A 54 -6.29 46.57 -14.78
CA GLY A 54 -6.09 46.57 -16.24
C GLY A 54 -6.76 45.38 -16.90
N GLY A 55 -7.71 45.63 -17.81
CA GLY A 55 -8.68 44.65 -18.27
C GLY A 55 -8.44 44.00 -19.64
N VAL A 56 -9.45 43.20 -19.99
CA VAL A 56 -10.01 42.84 -21.31
C VAL A 56 -9.13 42.13 -22.35
N GLY A 57 -9.62 41.01 -22.88
CA GLY A 57 -9.20 40.48 -24.18
C GLY A 57 -9.50 38.99 -24.37
N GLY A 58 -10.55 38.65 -25.12
CA GLY A 58 -10.94 37.28 -25.43
C GLY A 58 -10.06 36.59 -26.48
N GLY A 59 -10.31 35.29 -26.69
CA GLY A 59 -9.68 34.54 -27.78
C GLY A 59 -9.93 33.04 -27.68
N ASN A 60 -10.99 32.56 -28.33
CA ASN A 60 -11.22 31.15 -28.64
C ASN A 60 -10.12 30.65 -29.61
N ALA A 61 -9.48 29.51 -29.32
CA ALA A 61 -8.71 28.79 -30.34
C ALA A 61 -8.71 27.27 -30.08
N ASN A 62 -9.59 26.59 -30.80
CA ASN A 62 -9.49 25.15 -31.10
C ASN A 62 -8.13 24.86 -31.76
N LYS A 63 -7.39 23.86 -31.27
CA LYS A 63 -6.36 23.20 -32.09
C LYS A 63 -6.24 21.70 -31.78
N ARG A 64 -6.79 20.95 -32.74
CA ARG A 64 -6.40 19.63 -33.27
C ARG A 64 -5.92 18.55 -32.29
N ARG A 65 -6.73 17.48 -32.26
CA ARG A 65 -6.34 16.11 -31.88
C ARG A 65 -5.26 15.61 -32.84
N GLU A 66 -4.09 15.27 -32.31
CA GLU A 66 -3.20 14.31 -32.95
C GLU A 66 -3.30 12.98 -32.20
N ALA A 67 -3.73 11.96 -32.95
CA ALA A 67 -3.78 10.58 -32.50
C ALA A 67 -2.38 9.98 -32.65
N GLY A 68 -1.62 9.95 -31.56
CA GLY A 68 -0.39 9.18 -31.43
C GLY A 68 -0.58 8.06 -30.43
N GLY A 69 -0.64 6.82 -30.91
CA GLY A 69 -0.67 5.61 -30.08
C GLY A 69 0.66 5.44 -29.35
N GLY A 70 0.77 6.03 -28.17
CA GLY A 70 1.82 5.74 -27.20
C GLY A 70 1.34 4.69 -26.21
N THR A 71 2.12 3.65 -25.99
CA THR A 71 2.02 2.74 -24.85
C THR A 71 2.11 3.59 -23.57
N THR A 72 0.96 4.00 -23.04
CA THR A 72 0.94 4.83 -21.83
C THR A 72 1.38 3.98 -20.66
N ASN A 73 2.66 4.11 -20.30
CA ASN A 73 3.13 3.76 -18.97
C ASN A 73 2.39 4.70 -18.02
N SER A 74 1.19 4.32 -17.60
CA SER A 74 0.29 5.17 -16.83
C SER A 74 0.94 5.40 -15.47
N GLU A 75 1.63 6.53 -15.31
CA GLU A 75 2.12 7.00 -14.03
C GLU A 75 0.98 6.89 -13.01
N ARG A 76 1.26 6.25 -11.87
CA ARG A 76 0.25 5.92 -10.85
C ARG A 76 -0.21 7.21 -10.15
N ARG A 77 -1.13 7.94 -10.75
CA ARG A 77 -1.78 9.08 -10.08
C ARG A 77 -2.66 8.57 -8.96
N ILE A 78 -2.47 9.09 -7.74
CA ILE A 78 -3.43 8.85 -6.65
C ILE A 78 -4.80 9.40 -7.04
N LYS A 79 -5.77 8.49 -7.05
CA LYS A 79 -7.16 8.84 -7.28
C LYS A 79 -7.72 9.56 -6.06
N THR A 80 -8.43 10.66 -6.28
CA THR A 80 -9.21 11.33 -5.22
C THR A 80 -10.25 10.36 -4.66
N PRO A 81 -10.77 10.56 -3.43
CA PRO A 81 -11.82 9.68 -2.89
C PRO A 81 -13.06 9.62 -3.78
N LEU A 82 -13.45 10.74 -4.39
CA LEU A 82 -14.54 10.78 -5.37
C LEU A 82 -14.23 9.92 -6.60
N GLU A 83 -13.02 10.01 -7.16
CA GLU A 83 -12.61 9.18 -8.30
C GLU A 83 -12.56 7.68 -7.94
N LYS A 84 -12.10 7.34 -6.74
CA LYS A 84 -12.13 5.96 -6.23
C LYS A 84 -13.56 5.44 -6.16
N LEU A 85 -14.49 6.28 -5.71
CA LEU A 85 -15.90 5.97 -5.57
C LEU A 85 -16.61 5.81 -6.92
N MET A 86 -16.36 6.72 -7.87
CA MET A 86 -16.89 6.62 -9.23
C MET A 86 -16.35 5.36 -9.93
N SER A 87 -15.07 5.04 -9.73
CA SER A 87 -14.49 3.79 -10.22
C SER A 87 -15.07 2.55 -9.56
N LEU A 88 -15.43 2.62 -8.27
CA LEU A 88 -16.13 1.54 -7.58
C LEU A 88 -17.54 1.36 -8.16
N ARG A 89 -18.29 2.45 -8.35
CA ARG A 89 -19.63 2.42 -8.96
C ARG A 89 -19.62 1.85 -10.37
N ALA A 90 -18.64 2.22 -11.19
CA ALA A 90 -18.45 1.65 -12.51
C ALA A 90 -18.23 0.13 -12.44
N ARG A 91 -17.37 -0.33 -11.52
CA ARG A 91 -17.07 -1.76 -11.38
C ARG A 91 -18.25 -2.58 -10.84
N CYS A 92 -19.04 -2.01 -9.93
CA CYS A 92 -20.25 -2.63 -9.42
C CYS A 92 -21.36 -2.79 -10.47
N ARG A 93 -21.24 -2.16 -11.65
CA ARG A 93 -22.14 -2.42 -12.79
C ARG A 93 -21.76 -3.70 -13.54
N GLU A 94 -20.49 -4.08 -13.51
CA GLU A 94 -19.96 -5.28 -14.17
C GLU A 94 -20.02 -6.52 -13.26
N GLN A 95 -19.90 -6.31 -11.95
CA GLN A 95 -19.86 -7.36 -10.93
C GLN A 95 -20.71 -6.92 -9.73
N GLN A 96 -21.44 -7.82 -9.09
CA GLN A 96 -22.30 -7.47 -7.95
C GLN A 96 -21.52 -6.85 -6.77
N ARG A 97 -20.29 -7.30 -6.55
CA ARG A 97 -19.41 -6.90 -5.44
C ARG A 97 -17.97 -6.79 -5.90
N VAL A 98 -17.26 -5.77 -5.45
CA VAL A 98 -15.81 -5.64 -5.66
C VAL A 98 -15.06 -6.30 -4.52
N GLN A 99 -14.11 -7.17 -4.85
CA GLN A 99 -13.15 -7.71 -3.89
C GLN A 99 -11.83 -6.96 -4.00
N SER A 100 -11.27 -6.58 -2.86
CA SER A 100 -9.93 -6.03 -2.74
C SER A 100 -9.16 -6.76 -1.64
N VAL A 101 -7.84 -6.84 -1.81
CA VAL A 101 -6.94 -7.50 -0.87
C VAL A 101 -5.78 -6.59 -0.52
N GLU A 102 -5.37 -6.61 0.75
CA GLU A 102 -4.23 -5.87 1.27
C GLU A 102 -3.35 -6.80 2.13
N GLY A 103 -2.04 -6.62 2.06
CA GLY A 103 -1.07 -7.43 2.80
C GLY A 103 -0.42 -6.65 3.93
N VAL A 104 -0.39 -7.24 5.13
CA VAL A 104 0.43 -6.77 6.26
C VAL A 104 1.73 -7.55 6.23
N LEU A 105 2.82 -6.86 5.88
CA LEU A 105 4.17 -7.38 5.90
C LEU A 105 4.92 -6.80 7.10
N LEU A 106 5.56 -7.67 7.87
CA LEU A 106 6.28 -7.30 9.08
C LEU A 106 7.79 -7.42 8.89
N VAL A 107 8.48 -6.43 9.43
CA VAL A 107 9.93 -6.40 9.65
C VAL A 107 10.17 -6.02 11.11
N HIS A 108 11.38 -6.15 11.61
CA HIS A 108 11.72 -5.58 12.90
C HIS A 108 12.98 -4.73 12.86
N ALA A 109 13.02 -3.77 13.76
CA ALA A 109 14.22 -3.02 14.10
C ALA A 109 14.28 -2.99 15.63
N HIS A 110 15.42 -3.39 16.19
CA HIS A 110 15.61 -3.48 17.64
C HIS A 110 14.55 -4.35 18.36
N ASP A 111 14.17 -5.49 17.75
CA ASP A 111 13.13 -6.38 18.27
C ASP A 111 11.75 -5.72 18.43
N HIS A 112 11.52 -4.62 17.70
CA HIS A 112 10.21 -3.96 17.62
C HIS A 112 9.58 -4.16 16.23
N PRO A 113 8.31 -4.60 16.17
CA PRO A 113 7.64 -4.90 14.92
C PRO A 113 7.25 -3.61 14.18
N HIS A 114 7.54 -3.58 12.89
CA HIS A 114 7.17 -2.52 11.98
C HIS A 114 6.37 -3.08 10.81
N VAL A 115 5.36 -2.33 10.38
CA VAL A 115 4.55 -2.65 9.20
C VAL A 115 5.10 -1.91 8.00
N LEU A 116 5.32 -2.61 6.89
CA LEU A 116 5.69 -1.98 5.62
C LEU A 116 4.46 -1.30 5.00
N LEU A 117 4.59 0.00 4.71
CA LEU A 117 3.56 0.84 4.11
C LEU A 117 4.10 1.54 2.87
N LEU A 118 3.23 1.77 1.89
CA LEU A 118 3.51 2.69 0.79
C LEU A 118 3.02 4.08 1.21
N ARG A 119 3.93 5.04 1.25
CA ARG A 119 3.70 6.45 1.57
C ARG A 119 3.74 7.25 0.28
N HIS A 120 2.70 8.00 -0.03
CA HIS A 120 2.71 8.93 -1.14
C HIS A 120 2.75 10.36 -0.65
N ASN A 121 3.73 11.14 -1.11
CA ASN A 121 3.83 12.55 -0.77
C ASN A 121 2.88 13.38 -1.65
N VAL A 122 1.92 14.06 -1.04
CA VAL A 122 0.99 14.92 -1.78
C VAL A 122 1.71 16.23 -2.09
N LYS A 123 2.21 16.37 -3.33
CA LYS A 123 2.80 17.62 -3.83
C LYS A 123 1.79 18.76 -3.69
N THR A 124 2.22 19.86 -3.07
CA THR A 124 1.42 21.04 -2.68
C THR A 124 0.74 21.77 -3.84
N THR A 125 1.09 21.47 -5.09
CA THR A 125 0.61 22.17 -6.29
C THR A 125 -0.82 21.83 -6.70
N ASN A 126 -1.37 20.69 -6.29
CA ASN A 126 -2.74 20.26 -6.65
C ASN A 126 -3.66 20.13 -5.43
N ARG A 127 -3.67 21.14 -4.54
CA ARG A 127 -4.69 21.22 -3.48
C ARG A 127 -6.07 21.47 -4.10
N SER A 128 -6.78 20.39 -4.41
CA SER A 128 -8.24 20.44 -4.48
C SER A 128 -8.74 21.04 -3.16
N ARG A 129 -9.46 22.18 -3.23
CA ARG A 129 -10.01 22.86 -2.03
C ARG A 129 -11.04 22.01 -1.28
N VAL A 130 -11.42 20.86 -1.82
CA VAL A 130 -12.28 19.89 -1.15
C VAL A 130 -11.39 18.82 -0.51
N LEU A 131 -11.04 19.03 0.75
CA LEU A 131 -10.38 18.03 1.59
C LEU A 131 -11.39 16.90 1.85
N PRO A 132 -11.08 15.64 1.51
CA PRO A 132 -11.97 14.53 1.85
C PRO A 132 -12.01 14.30 3.37
N ALA A 133 -13.17 13.87 3.87
CA ALA A 133 -13.46 13.65 5.29
C ALA A 133 -12.72 12.46 5.94
N THR A 134 -11.65 11.96 5.32
CA THR A 134 -10.75 10.98 5.92
C THR A 134 -9.31 11.45 5.67
N ASN A 135 -8.65 11.91 6.74
CA ASN A 135 -7.21 12.24 6.85
C ASN A 135 -6.86 13.71 6.55
N THR A 136 -7.29 14.63 7.41
CA THR A 136 -7.29 16.08 7.12
C THR A 136 -6.02 16.85 7.42
N ASN A 137 -4.92 16.26 7.92
CA ASN A 137 -3.69 17.03 8.26
C ASN A 137 -2.35 16.40 7.81
N SER A 138 -2.36 15.27 7.11
CA SER A 138 -1.11 14.62 6.67
C SER A 138 -0.71 15.09 5.28
N THR A 139 0.53 15.57 5.12
CA THR A 139 1.15 15.84 3.81
C THR A 139 1.37 14.56 2.98
N ALA A 140 1.13 13.40 3.57
CA ALA A 140 1.31 12.10 2.94
C ALA A 140 0.11 11.16 3.14
N VAL A 141 -0.15 10.33 2.14
CA VAL A 141 -1.17 9.27 2.18
C VAL A 141 -0.47 7.93 2.35
N TYR A 142 -0.89 7.14 3.34
CA TYR A 142 -0.37 5.79 3.58
C TYR A 142 -1.34 4.73 3.06
N ARG A 143 -0.81 3.64 2.47
CA ARG A 143 -1.58 2.46 2.06
C ARG A 143 -0.79 1.18 2.31
N LEU A 144 -1.51 0.09 2.57
CA LEU A 144 -0.92 -1.25 2.50
C LEU A 144 -0.70 -1.66 1.04
N PRO A 145 0.36 -2.45 0.74
CA PRO A 145 0.51 -3.13 -0.55
C PRO A 145 -0.71 -4.01 -0.85
N GLY A 146 -1.20 -3.96 -2.09
CA GLY A 146 -2.45 -4.63 -2.44
C GLY A 146 -3.32 -3.90 -3.47
N GLY A 147 -4.53 -4.42 -3.66
CA GLY A 147 -5.55 -3.77 -4.50
C GLY A 147 -6.70 -4.69 -4.91
N ARG A 148 -7.45 -4.26 -5.92
CA ARG A 148 -8.64 -4.99 -6.42
C ARG A 148 -8.30 -6.29 -7.14
N CYS A 149 -9.11 -7.32 -6.88
CA CYS A 149 -9.14 -8.60 -7.59
C CYS A 149 -9.70 -8.44 -9.00
N ARG A 150 -9.25 -9.31 -9.91
CA ARG A 150 -9.90 -9.55 -11.20
C ARG A 150 -11.14 -10.43 -10.99
N ASN A 151 -12.00 -10.52 -12.00
CA ASN A 151 -13.17 -11.40 -11.93
C ASN A 151 -12.72 -12.86 -11.82
N GLY A 152 -13.27 -13.60 -10.86
CA GLY A 152 -12.92 -15.01 -10.62
C GLY A 152 -11.50 -15.26 -10.09
N GLU A 153 -10.70 -14.21 -9.83
CA GLU A 153 -9.34 -14.37 -9.30
C GLU A 153 -9.42 -14.62 -7.79
N PRO A 154 -8.83 -15.72 -7.27
CA PRO A 154 -8.84 -15.99 -5.83
C PRO A 154 -8.00 -14.93 -5.08
N GLU A 155 -8.43 -14.61 -3.86
CA GLU A 155 -7.92 -13.47 -3.08
C GLU A 155 -6.40 -13.56 -2.86
N GLU A 156 -5.88 -14.75 -2.56
CA GLU A 156 -4.46 -15.00 -2.34
C GLU A 156 -3.62 -14.76 -3.60
N LEU A 157 -4.05 -15.27 -4.77
CA LEU A 157 -3.35 -15.03 -6.04
C LEU A 157 -3.43 -13.57 -6.45
N CYS A 158 -4.56 -12.90 -6.20
CA CYS A 158 -4.66 -11.47 -6.38
C CYS A 158 -3.61 -10.74 -5.53
N LEU A 159 -3.49 -11.10 -4.25
CA LEU A 159 -2.55 -10.47 -3.34
C LEU A 159 -1.11 -10.68 -3.81
N LEU A 160 -0.70 -11.90 -4.13
CA LEU A 160 0.64 -12.18 -4.67
C LEU A 160 0.95 -11.34 -5.91
N ARG A 161 0.01 -11.27 -6.86
CA ARG A 161 0.15 -10.42 -8.06
C ARG A 161 0.25 -8.93 -7.72
N LYS A 162 -0.43 -8.46 -6.66
CA LYS A 162 -0.33 -7.06 -6.22
C LYS A 162 0.99 -6.80 -5.49
N LEU A 163 1.47 -7.72 -4.66
CA LEU A 163 2.76 -7.62 -3.98
C LEU A 163 3.91 -7.59 -4.98
N GLY A 164 3.91 -8.49 -5.98
CA GLY A 164 4.89 -8.45 -7.07
C GLY A 164 4.90 -7.09 -7.78
N ARG A 165 3.73 -6.54 -8.07
CA ARG A 165 3.58 -5.23 -8.71
C ARG A 165 3.98 -4.05 -7.81
N ASP A 166 3.69 -4.10 -6.52
CA ASP A 166 3.88 -2.97 -5.60
C ASP A 166 5.30 -2.95 -5.01
N LEU A 167 5.91 -4.12 -4.79
CA LEU A 167 7.17 -4.27 -4.06
C LEU A 167 8.34 -4.79 -4.91
N LEU A 168 8.05 -5.48 -6.02
CA LEU A 168 9.06 -6.15 -6.85
C LEU A 168 9.11 -5.65 -8.31
N ASN A 169 8.32 -4.62 -8.63
CA ASN A 169 8.20 -4.09 -9.99
C ASN A 169 7.80 -5.16 -11.05
N GLU A 170 7.04 -6.17 -10.64
CA GLU A 170 6.51 -7.12 -11.62
C GLU A 170 5.43 -6.41 -12.44
N SER A 171 5.71 -6.19 -13.72
CA SER A 171 4.70 -5.72 -14.68
C SER A 171 3.52 -6.68 -14.69
N LYS A 172 2.34 -6.18 -15.10
CA LYS A 172 1.09 -6.95 -15.21
C LYS A 172 1.28 -8.12 -16.17
N ARG A 173 1.91 -9.23 -15.75
CA ARG A 173 1.97 -10.46 -16.53
C ARG A 173 0.53 -10.86 -16.80
N LEU A 174 0.16 -10.83 -18.07
CA LEU A 174 -1.05 -11.46 -18.55
C LEU A 174 -0.84 -12.94 -18.28
N THR A 175 -1.64 -13.52 -17.41
CA THR A 175 -1.76 -14.97 -17.30
C THR A 175 -2.43 -15.40 -18.61
N SER A 176 -1.63 -15.73 -19.63
CA SER A 176 -2.12 -16.50 -20.76
C SER A 176 -2.55 -17.85 -20.21
N SER A 177 -3.80 -18.21 -20.49
CA SER A 177 -4.39 -19.52 -20.28
C SER A 177 -3.44 -20.63 -20.77
N SER A 178 -2.91 -21.44 -19.85
CA SER A 178 -2.38 -22.76 -20.20
C SER A 178 -3.53 -23.77 -20.11
N THR A 179 -4.20 -23.99 -21.23
CA THR A 179 -5.04 -25.17 -21.45
C THR A 179 -4.26 -26.17 -22.30
N ALA A 180 -4.04 -27.37 -21.73
CA ALA A 180 -3.54 -28.63 -22.31
C ALA A 180 -2.10 -28.58 -22.90
N GLU A 181 -1.21 -29.56 -22.71
CA GLU A 181 -1.37 -31.02 -22.71
C GLU A 181 -0.41 -31.72 -21.73
N GLU A 182 -0.72 -32.98 -21.43
CA GLU A 182 0.09 -33.94 -20.67
C GLU A 182 1.46 -34.16 -21.31
N GLU A 183 2.55 -34.02 -20.54
CA GLU A 183 3.69 -34.94 -20.64
C GLU A 183 4.27 -35.22 -19.25
N ARG A 184 4.50 -36.50 -19.02
CA ARG A 184 4.92 -37.15 -17.79
C ARG A 184 6.44 -37.35 -17.86
N SER A 185 7.19 -36.74 -16.95
CA SER A 185 8.57 -37.15 -16.58
C SER A 185 8.90 -36.50 -15.24
N GLU A 186 8.90 -37.24 -14.13
CA GLU A 186 9.98 -38.09 -13.61
C GLU A 186 11.17 -37.27 -13.06
N VAL A 187 11.11 -37.08 -11.74
CA VAL A 187 12.18 -36.91 -10.73
C VAL A 187 13.59 -36.55 -11.21
N VAL A 188 14.07 -35.37 -10.80
CA VAL A 188 15.38 -35.25 -10.15
C VAL A 188 15.24 -34.33 -8.94
N VAL A 189 15.27 -34.91 -7.74
CA VAL A 189 15.59 -34.20 -6.50
C VAL A 189 17.10 -33.96 -6.49
N ASP A 190 17.53 -32.72 -6.65
CA ASP A 190 18.91 -32.35 -6.37
C ASP A 190 19.04 -32.01 -4.88
N VAL A 191 19.71 -32.89 -4.15
CA VAL A 191 20.13 -32.69 -2.77
C VAL A 191 21.58 -32.20 -2.80
N GLY A 192 21.75 -30.93 -2.44
CA GLY A 192 22.99 -30.45 -1.81
C GLY A 192 23.87 -29.56 -2.68
N SER A 193 23.94 -28.28 -2.32
CA SER A 193 25.15 -27.72 -1.71
C SER A 193 24.96 -26.23 -1.43
N ALA A 194 24.94 -25.88 -0.14
CA ALA A 194 25.19 -24.52 0.27
C ALA A 194 26.63 -24.17 -0.15
N HIS A 195 26.79 -23.19 -1.04
CA HIS A 195 28.06 -22.51 -1.26
C HIS A 195 27.90 -21.04 -0.86
N PRO A 196 28.85 -20.48 -0.09
CA PRO A 196 28.74 -19.15 0.47
C PRO A 196 29.31 -18.15 -0.55
N ASN A 197 28.53 -17.76 -1.55
CA ASN A 197 28.79 -16.54 -2.29
C ASN A 197 27.46 -15.98 -2.82
N GLY A 198 27.15 -14.76 -2.36
CA GLY A 198 25.86 -14.10 -2.48
C GLY A 198 25.44 -13.82 -3.91
N THR A 199 24.76 -14.78 -4.53
CA THR A 199 23.98 -14.53 -5.73
C THR A 199 22.58 -14.18 -5.27
N ALA A 200 22.18 -12.91 -5.43
CA ALA A 200 20.84 -12.46 -5.07
C ALA A 200 19.82 -13.27 -5.88
N VAL A 201 19.07 -14.15 -5.22
CA VAL A 201 17.91 -14.81 -5.83
C VAL A 201 16.98 -13.70 -6.30
N THR A 202 16.63 -13.70 -7.59
CA THR A 202 15.67 -12.75 -8.14
C THR A 202 14.34 -12.95 -7.40
N ALA A 203 13.98 -12.00 -6.55
CA ALA A 203 12.72 -12.03 -5.83
C ALA A 203 11.57 -12.02 -6.84
N SER A 204 10.61 -12.92 -6.67
CA SER A 204 9.38 -12.94 -7.45
C SER A 204 8.17 -12.98 -6.54
N SER A 205 6.96 -12.75 -7.06
CA SER A 205 5.74 -12.77 -6.26
C SER A 205 5.54 -14.10 -5.51
N SER A 206 6.07 -15.22 -6.00
CA SER A 206 6.02 -16.51 -5.29
C SER A 206 6.93 -16.59 -4.06
N SER A 207 7.85 -15.64 -3.87
CA SER A 207 8.67 -15.52 -2.66
C SER A 207 7.85 -15.10 -1.44
N PHE A 208 6.68 -14.48 -1.64
CA PHE A 208 5.73 -14.19 -0.56
C PHE A 208 4.85 -15.41 -0.28
N ARG A 209 4.62 -15.69 1.00
CA ARG A 209 3.59 -16.66 1.42
C ARG A 209 2.43 -15.93 2.08
N VAL A 210 1.26 -15.97 1.45
CA VAL A 210 0.03 -15.45 2.03
C VAL A 210 -0.37 -16.33 3.22
N GLY A 211 -0.49 -15.72 4.39
CA GLY A 211 -0.90 -16.38 5.63
C GLY A 211 -2.40 -16.21 5.89
N GLU A 212 -2.77 -16.16 7.17
CA GLU A 212 -4.16 -16.03 7.58
C GLU A 212 -4.77 -14.65 7.30
N VAL A 213 -6.10 -14.60 7.29
CA VAL A 213 -6.86 -13.35 7.26
C VAL A 213 -6.81 -12.67 8.63
N LEU A 214 -6.34 -11.43 8.67
CA LEU A 214 -6.35 -10.60 9.87
C LEU A 214 -7.73 -9.96 10.10
N ALA A 215 -8.33 -9.43 9.03
CA ALA A 215 -9.65 -8.79 9.09
C ALA A 215 -10.33 -8.73 7.72
N ARG A 216 -11.65 -8.56 7.72
CA ARG A 216 -12.44 -8.16 6.55
C ARG A 216 -13.18 -6.86 6.84
N TRP A 217 -13.11 -5.94 5.88
CA TRP A 217 -13.80 -4.66 5.92
C TRP A 217 -14.83 -4.58 4.81
N TYR A 218 -16.02 -4.09 5.15
CA TYR A 218 -17.19 -4.09 4.29
C TYR A 218 -17.61 -2.65 4.00
N ARG A 219 -17.82 -2.35 2.71
CA ARG A 219 -18.39 -1.10 2.23
C ARG A 219 -19.81 -1.36 1.70
N PRO A 220 -20.86 -1.03 2.46
CA PRO A 220 -22.24 -1.29 2.05
C PRO A 220 -22.72 -0.35 0.94
N HIS A 221 -22.21 0.87 0.88
CA HIS A 221 -22.69 1.93 -0.01
C HIS A 221 -21.54 2.56 -0.80
N PHE A 222 -21.87 3.34 -1.84
CA PHE A 222 -20.89 4.19 -2.50
C PHE A 222 -20.59 5.42 -1.64
N ASP A 223 -19.92 5.20 -0.51
CA ASP A 223 -19.46 6.21 0.45
C ASP A 223 -18.03 5.84 0.93
N PRO A 224 -17.17 6.77 1.43
CA PRO A 224 -15.82 6.44 1.92
C PRO A 224 -15.76 5.56 3.18
N LEU A 225 -16.84 5.42 3.95
CA LEU A 225 -16.84 4.62 5.17
C LEU A 225 -16.83 3.11 4.90
N MET A 226 -16.04 2.38 5.69
CA MET A 226 -16.03 0.91 5.74
C MET A 226 -16.16 0.46 7.19
N TYR A 227 -16.69 -0.76 7.38
CA TYR A 227 -16.93 -1.34 8.70
C TYR A 227 -16.24 -2.69 8.83
N PRO A 228 -15.71 -3.07 10.01
CA PRO A 228 -15.09 -4.39 10.24
C PRO A 228 -16.12 -5.52 10.42
N TYR A 229 -17.35 -5.32 9.95
CA TYR A 229 -18.48 -6.24 9.97
C TYR A 229 -19.48 -5.80 8.88
N VAL A 230 -20.42 -6.66 8.50
CA VAL A 230 -21.56 -6.25 7.66
C VAL A 230 -22.56 -5.49 8.53
N PRO A 231 -22.85 -4.20 8.28
CA PRO A 231 -23.76 -3.43 9.12
C PRO A 231 -25.18 -4.03 9.19
N ALA A 232 -25.90 -3.71 10.28
CA ALA A 232 -27.29 -4.13 10.44
C ALA A 232 -28.14 -3.67 9.24
N HIS A 233 -29.12 -4.50 8.86
CA HIS A 233 -30.04 -4.28 7.73
C HIS A 233 -29.39 -4.25 6.33
N VAL A 234 -28.11 -4.59 6.21
CA VAL A 234 -27.44 -4.80 4.93
C VAL A 234 -27.23 -6.31 4.75
N ALA A 235 -27.76 -6.89 3.69
CA ALA A 235 -27.45 -8.28 3.34
C ALA A 235 -26.00 -8.38 2.82
N GLU A 236 -25.33 -9.50 3.07
CA GLU A 236 -23.94 -9.69 2.59
C GLU A 236 -23.81 -9.53 1.06
N ASN A 237 -24.86 -9.93 0.33
CA ASN A 237 -24.94 -9.80 -1.13
C ASN A 237 -25.14 -8.35 -1.62
N ASP A 238 -25.51 -7.43 -0.74
CA ASP A 238 -25.69 -6.01 -1.06
C ASP A 238 -24.43 -5.17 -0.81
N VAL A 239 -23.39 -5.77 -0.21
CA VAL A 239 -22.11 -5.10 0.01
C VAL A 239 -21.44 -4.77 -1.32
N ARG A 240 -21.00 -3.52 -1.50
CA ARG A 240 -20.37 -3.03 -2.73
C ARG A 240 -18.88 -3.32 -2.81
N GLU A 241 -18.18 -3.29 -1.69
CA GLU A 241 -16.76 -3.67 -1.61
C GLU A 241 -16.50 -4.51 -0.36
N VAL A 242 -15.77 -5.61 -0.53
CA VAL A 242 -15.18 -6.37 0.57
C VAL A 242 -13.67 -6.29 0.42
N ARG A 243 -13.01 -5.83 1.49
CA ARG A 243 -11.55 -5.74 1.57
C ARG A 243 -11.04 -6.74 2.58
N THR A 244 -10.27 -7.72 2.11
CA THR A 244 -9.63 -8.72 2.97
C THR A 244 -8.19 -8.30 3.27
N ILE A 245 -7.79 -8.33 4.54
CA ILE A 245 -6.43 -8.03 4.99
C ILE A 245 -5.77 -9.34 5.38
N PHE A 246 -4.64 -9.67 4.78
CA PHE A 246 -3.88 -10.88 5.06
C PHE A 246 -2.60 -10.57 5.82
N LEU A 247 -2.21 -11.47 6.71
CA LEU A 247 -0.84 -11.55 7.22
C LEU A 247 0.04 -12.18 6.14
N VAL A 248 1.16 -11.57 5.79
CA VAL A 248 2.04 -12.07 4.73
C VAL A 248 3.41 -12.41 5.31
N HIS A 249 3.85 -13.64 5.06
CA HIS A 249 5.18 -14.11 5.43
C HIS A 249 6.19 -13.73 4.34
N MET A 250 7.32 -13.18 4.78
CA MET A 250 8.44 -12.82 3.92
C MET A 250 9.63 -13.76 4.18
N PRO A 251 10.48 -14.02 3.17
CA PRO A 251 11.74 -14.75 3.37
C PRO A 251 12.73 -13.93 4.21
N PRO A 252 13.80 -14.55 4.75
CA PRO A 252 14.77 -13.86 5.62
C PRO A 252 15.49 -12.68 4.99
N ARG A 253 15.72 -12.76 3.68
CA ARG A 253 16.33 -11.71 2.86
C ARG A 253 15.61 -11.65 1.54
N MET A 254 15.32 -10.43 1.09
CA MET A 254 14.69 -10.20 -0.21
C MET A 254 15.01 -8.80 -0.69
N LEU A 255 15.34 -8.70 -1.97
CA LEU A 255 15.56 -7.41 -2.63
C LEU A 255 14.20 -6.80 -2.96
N LEU A 256 13.85 -5.72 -2.29
CA LEU A 256 12.66 -4.95 -2.59
C LEU A 256 13.04 -3.86 -3.60
N THR A 257 12.35 -3.86 -4.73
CA THR A 257 12.65 -2.98 -5.87
C THR A 257 11.57 -1.92 -6.12
N GLY A 258 10.48 -1.91 -5.33
CA GLY A 258 9.46 -0.85 -5.37
C GLY A 258 9.93 0.39 -4.61
N THR A 259 9.83 1.60 -5.17
CA THR A 259 8.59 2.26 -5.63
C THR A 259 8.73 3.02 -6.96
N TYR A 260 7.60 3.27 -7.66
CA TYR A 260 7.55 4.08 -8.89
C TYR A 260 6.88 5.42 -8.62
N GLY A 261 7.44 6.50 -9.15
CA GLY A 261 6.86 7.84 -9.04
C GLY A 261 7.02 8.44 -7.65
N ASP A 262 5.94 9.03 -7.10
CA ASP A 262 5.95 9.78 -5.83
C ASP A 262 5.58 8.92 -4.59
N GLU A 263 5.66 7.58 -4.70
CA GLU A 263 5.49 6.65 -3.58
C GLU A 263 6.86 6.29 -2.97
N GLU A 264 6.92 6.14 -1.66
CA GLU A 264 8.07 5.69 -0.87
C GLU A 264 7.63 4.47 -0.05
N LEU A 265 8.49 3.45 0.07
CA LEU A 265 8.26 2.37 1.03
C LEU A 265 8.73 2.82 2.42
N VAL A 266 7.93 2.65 3.46
CA VAL A 266 8.30 3.02 4.83
C VAL A 266 7.98 1.89 5.81
N ALA A 267 8.76 1.77 6.87
CA ALA A 267 8.50 0.85 7.97
C ALA A 267 7.94 1.64 9.16
N ALA A 268 6.65 1.46 9.47
CA ALA A 268 5.98 2.16 10.57
C ALA A 268 5.89 1.26 11.81
N PRO A 269 6.43 1.65 12.98
CA PRO A 269 6.36 0.86 14.19
C PRO A 269 4.91 0.77 14.71
N LEU A 270 4.55 -0.36 15.34
CA LEU A 270 3.17 -0.57 15.81
C LEU A 270 2.68 0.53 16.77
N PHE A 271 3.55 1.14 17.57
CA PHE A 271 3.15 2.22 18.49
C PHE A 271 2.76 3.52 17.77
N ASP A 272 3.33 3.81 16.59
CA ASP A 272 2.98 5.01 15.80
C ASP A 272 1.66 4.79 15.04
N LEU A 273 1.35 3.53 14.72
CA LEU A 273 0.08 3.15 14.11
C LEU A 273 -1.09 3.18 15.10
N TYR A 274 -0.85 2.70 16.33
CA TYR A 274 -1.91 2.45 17.31
C TYR A 274 -2.71 3.72 17.62
N ASP A 275 -4.02 3.64 17.40
CA ASP A 275 -4.99 4.73 17.61
C ASP A 275 -4.71 6.03 16.83
N ASN A 276 -3.78 6.00 15.88
CA ASN A 276 -3.39 7.17 15.08
C ASN A 276 -4.22 7.26 13.78
N THR A 277 -5.54 7.29 13.94
CA THR A 277 -6.50 7.32 12.83
C THR A 277 -6.39 8.60 11.99
N ALA A 278 -5.96 9.71 12.58
CA ALA A 278 -5.76 10.98 11.89
C ALA A 278 -4.65 10.90 10.82
N LYS A 279 -3.57 10.15 11.10
CA LYS A 279 -2.42 9.97 10.20
C LYS A 279 -2.61 8.80 9.24
N TYR A 280 -3.09 7.65 9.74
CA TYR A 280 -3.09 6.38 9.01
C TYR A 280 -4.47 5.93 8.52
N GLY A 281 -5.55 6.56 8.99
CA GLY A 281 -6.90 6.08 8.78
C GLY A 281 -7.24 4.86 9.67
N VAL A 282 -8.54 4.60 9.84
CA VAL A 282 -9.05 3.58 10.78
C VAL A 282 -8.52 2.18 10.55
N LEU A 283 -8.35 1.77 9.28
CA LEU A 283 -7.92 0.43 8.92
C LEU A 283 -6.47 0.18 9.36
N ILE A 284 -5.53 1.05 8.96
CA ILE A 284 -4.11 0.87 9.29
C ILE A 284 -3.88 1.08 10.79
N ALA A 285 -4.55 2.06 11.40
CA ALA A 285 -4.44 2.33 12.83
C ALA A 285 -4.94 1.16 13.71
N SER A 286 -5.79 0.28 13.17
CA SER A 286 -6.28 -0.92 13.86
C SER A 286 -5.34 -2.13 13.81
N ILE A 287 -4.30 -2.10 12.96
CA ILE A 287 -3.38 -3.24 12.75
C ILE A 287 -2.71 -3.72 14.05
N PRO A 288 -2.23 -2.86 14.96
CA PRO A 288 -1.65 -3.33 16.22
C PRO A 288 -2.63 -4.19 17.05
N THR A 289 -3.92 -3.83 17.07
CA THR A 289 -4.97 -4.63 17.72
C THR A 289 -5.13 -5.98 17.03
N LEU A 290 -5.15 -6.01 15.69
CA LEU A 290 -5.27 -7.26 14.92
C LEU A 290 -4.07 -8.20 15.12
N LEU A 291 -2.87 -7.65 15.28
CA LEU A 291 -1.65 -8.41 15.50
C LEU A 291 -1.46 -8.89 16.94
N SER A 292 -2.22 -8.35 17.91
CA SER A 292 -2.11 -8.73 19.34
C SER A 292 -2.33 -10.23 19.61
N ARG A 293 -3.02 -10.93 18.71
CA ARG A 293 -3.25 -12.38 18.76
C ARG A 293 -2.16 -13.22 18.09
N VAL A 294 -1.26 -12.60 17.35
CA VAL A 294 -0.21 -13.25 16.57
C VAL A 294 1.05 -13.39 17.42
N ASN A 295 1.64 -14.58 17.43
CA ASN A 295 2.93 -14.83 18.07
C ASN A 295 4.07 -14.44 17.12
N ILE A 296 4.74 -13.32 17.41
CA ILE A 296 5.83 -12.77 16.60
C ILE A 296 7.16 -13.32 17.12
N ASN A 297 7.89 -14.02 16.24
CA ASN A 297 9.25 -14.48 16.50
C ASN A 297 10.24 -13.53 15.81
N TYR A 298 11.07 -12.84 16.59
CA TYR A 298 12.09 -11.92 16.09
C TYR A 298 13.34 -12.70 15.71
N CYS A 299 13.52 -12.93 14.41
CA CYS A 299 14.68 -13.62 13.87
C CYS A 299 15.88 -12.69 13.81
N ARG A 300 17.08 -13.21 14.10
CA ARG A 300 18.34 -12.46 14.04
C ARG A 300 18.99 -12.56 12.67
#